data_AF-A0AAU8VGC2-F1
#
_entry.id   AF-A0AAU8VGC2-F1
#
_cell.length_a   1.000
_cell.length_b   1.000
_cell.length_c   1.000
_cell.angle_alpha   90.00
_cell.angle_beta   90.00
_cell.angle_gamma   90.00
#
_symmetry.space_group_name_H-M   'P 1'
#
loop_
_entity.id
_entity.type
_entity.pdbx_description
1 polymer ?
#
loop_
_entity_poly.entity_id
_entity_poly.type
_entity_poly.pdbx_seq_one_letter_code
_entity_poly.pdbx_strand_id
1 'polypeptide(L)'
;MQMTEEEKIRVREKNNELIELKKYRFNSWLPVLEDPDIRSIDEVKGRMSVMNALINISFGAPIHVIRNWIDIQGLTKYLSGWEHEILLKTNDELSDYESNSLRWYLEGLWGLMWTTKLIDTLDETLWCGDYMAQLLPDLQENESNKKIDALSVLRTDDEIYNMLDFYYRLHWYCVDERIHGREALINEGLVYERRRALEWLINKESDWDNIEMGT
;
A
#
# COMPACT_ATOMS: atom_id res chain seq x y z
N MET A 1 -10.79 -17.34 -6.08
CA MET A 1 -10.81 -18.46 -7.08
C MET A 1 -9.41 -18.55 -7.65
N GLN A 2 -8.84 -19.75 -7.89
CA GLN A 2 -7.48 -19.81 -8.45
C GLN A 2 -7.50 -19.31 -9.90
N MET A 3 -6.74 -18.26 -10.19
CA MET A 3 -6.54 -17.77 -11.56
C MET A 3 -5.70 -18.77 -12.34
N THR A 4 -6.13 -19.09 -13.56
CA THR A 4 -5.36 -19.97 -14.44
C THR A 4 -4.10 -19.28 -14.95
N GLU A 5 -3.08 -20.06 -15.30
CA GLU A 5 -1.85 -19.54 -15.90
C GLU A 5 -2.12 -18.71 -17.17
N GLU A 6 -3.10 -19.13 -17.98
CA GLU A 6 -3.51 -18.41 -19.19
C GLU A 6 -4.09 -17.02 -18.88
N GLU A 7 -4.88 -16.90 -17.80
CA GLU A 7 -5.44 -15.62 -17.35
C GLU A 7 -4.34 -14.69 -16.83
N LYS A 8 -3.37 -15.23 -16.08
CA LYS A 8 -2.23 -14.47 -15.59
C LYS A 8 -1.34 -13.95 -16.72
N ILE A 9 -1.07 -14.80 -17.71
CA ILE A 9 -0.34 -14.40 -18.93
C ILE A 9 -1.11 -13.30 -19.66
N ARG A 10 -2.43 -13.42 -19.78
CA ARG A 10 -3.27 -12.39 -20.41
C ARG A 10 -3.19 -11.05 -19.67
N VAL A 11 -3.20 -11.06 -18.33
CA VAL A 11 -3.01 -9.86 -17.52
C VAL A 11 -1.66 -9.21 -17.81
N ARG A 12 -0.58 -10.01 -17.82
CA ARG A 12 0.76 -9.52 -18.17
C ARG A 12 0.78 -8.84 -19.52
N GLU A 13 0.28 -9.49 -20.57
CA GLU A 13 0.38 -8.93 -21.93
C GLU A 13 -0.43 -7.64 -22.05
N LYS A 14 -1.63 -7.59 -21.47
CA LYS A 14 -2.43 -6.37 -21.39
C LYS A 14 -1.69 -5.24 -20.68
N ASN A 15 -1.03 -5.53 -19.56
CA ASN A 15 -0.29 -4.52 -18.81
C ASN A 15 0.99 -4.09 -19.54
N ASN A 16 1.67 -4.99 -20.25
CA ASN A 16 2.79 -4.63 -21.13
C ASN A 16 2.35 -3.63 -22.23
N GLU A 17 1.23 -3.90 -22.90
CA GLU A 17 0.66 -2.99 -23.90
C GLU A 17 0.32 -1.61 -23.30
N LEU A 18 -0.28 -1.59 -22.10
CA LEU A 18 -0.59 -0.34 -21.41
C LEU A 18 0.68 0.47 -21.06
N ILE A 19 1.72 -0.20 -20.60
CA ILE A 19 3.00 0.41 -20.23
C ILE A 19 3.70 0.96 -21.49
N GLU A 20 3.64 0.24 -22.61
CA GLU A 20 4.15 0.70 -23.91
C GLU A 20 3.39 1.95 -24.39
N LEU A 21 2.07 1.97 -24.29
CA LEU A 21 1.24 3.15 -24.64
C LEU A 21 1.59 4.38 -23.79
N LYS A 22 1.97 4.16 -22.52
CA LYS A 22 2.48 5.20 -21.61
C LYS A 22 3.93 5.61 -21.90
N LYS A 23 4.60 4.96 -22.86
CA LYS A 23 5.99 5.20 -23.28
C LYS A 23 7.02 4.89 -22.20
N TYR A 24 6.71 4.00 -21.28
CA TYR A 24 7.70 3.44 -20.34
C TYR A 24 8.36 2.22 -20.98
N ARG A 25 9.57 1.87 -20.50
CA ARG A 25 10.18 0.59 -20.86
C ARG A 25 9.52 -0.53 -20.04
N PHE A 26 9.47 -1.72 -20.60
CA PHE A 26 9.02 -2.91 -19.90
C PHE A 26 9.87 -4.12 -20.30
N ASN A 27 9.82 -5.15 -19.48
CA ASN A 27 10.38 -6.46 -19.79
C ASN A 27 9.24 -7.47 -19.98
N SER A 28 9.05 -7.92 -21.21
CA SER A 28 8.00 -8.88 -21.59
C SER A 28 8.16 -10.24 -20.91
N TRP A 29 9.37 -10.55 -20.43
CA TRP A 29 9.72 -11.84 -19.82
C TRP A 29 9.59 -11.85 -18.29
N LEU A 30 9.14 -10.75 -17.67
CA LEU A 30 8.88 -10.79 -16.23
C LEU A 30 7.88 -11.90 -15.90
N PRO A 31 8.15 -12.70 -14.85
CA PRO A 31 7.23 -13.73 -14.37
C PRO A 31 5.82 -13.17 -14.14
N VAL A 32 4.84 -14.05 -14.23
CA VAL A 32 3.50 -13.74 -13.71
C VAL A 32 3.51 -13.87 -12.19
N LEU A 33 2.60 -13.19 -11.51
CA LEU A 33 2.46 -13.28 -10.05
C LEU A 33 1.88 -14.64 -9.64
N GLU A 34 2.14 -15.03 -8.40
CA GLU A 34 1.57 -16.23 -7.79
C GLU A 34 0.03 -16.18 -7.69
N ASP A 35 -0.60 -17.30 -7.34
CA ASP A 35 -2.05 -17.35 -7.17
C ASP A 35 -2.51 -16.38 -6.06
N PRO A 36 -3.55 -15.56 -6.31
CA PRO A 36 -4.07 -14.68 -5.28
C PRO A 36 -4.74 -15.43 -4.14
N ASP A 37 -4.28 -15.20 -2.92
CA ASP A 37 -4.90 -15.60 -1.65
C ASP A 37 -5.24 -14.35 -0.83
N ILE A 38 -6.25 -13.63 -1.33
CA ILE A 38 -6.57 -12.26 -0.90
C ILE A 38 -7.07 -12.23 0.53
N ARG A 39 -6.51 -11.30 1.32
CA ARG A 39 -6.93 -11.05 2.69
C ARG A 39 -8.39 -10.60 2.78
N SER A 40 -9.02 -10.95 3.89
CA SER A 40 -10.39 -10.52 4.16
C SER A 40 -10.49 -9.01 4.31
N ILE A 41 -11.68 -8.46 4.05
CA ILE A 41 -11.92 -7.02 4.20
C ILE A 41 -11.64 -6.51 5.62
N ASP A 42 -11.83 -7.34 6.64
CA ASP A 42 -11.57 -6.96 8.04
C ASP A 42 -10.06 -6.86 8.34
N GLU A 43 -9.23 -7.69 7.72
CA GLU A 43 -7.78 -7.56 7.77
C GLU A 43 -7.30 -6.30 7.05
N VAL A 44 -7.88 -6.01 5.87
CA VAL A 44 -7.58 -4.79 5.10
C VAL A 44 -7.98 -3.54 5.89
N LYS A 45 -9.20 -3.51 6.46
CA LYS A 45 -9.65 -2.42 7.33
C LYS A 45 -8.69 -2.22 8.51
N GLY A 46 -8.33 -3.29 9.22
CA GLY A 46 -7.39 -3.23 10.34
C GLY A 46 -6.05 -2.61 9.96
N ARG A 47 -5.47 -3.04 8.84
CA ARG A 47 -4.23 -2.47 8.28
C ARG A 47 -4.39 -1.01 7.92
N MET A 48 -5.46 -0.64 7.21
CA MET A 48 -5.75 0.75 6.85
C MET A 48 -5.84 1.66 8.09
N SER A 49 -6.51 1.21 9.14
CA SER A 49 -6.65 1.97 10.39
C SER A 49 -5.32 2.21 11.10
N VAL A 50 -4.48 1.16 11.18
CA VAL A 50 -3.15 1.26 11.77
C VAL A 50 -2.28 2.22 10.96
N MET A 51 -2.28 2.10 9.63
CA MET A 51 -1.52 2.99 8.77
C MET A 51 -1.99 4.45 8.92
N ASN A 52 -3.30 4.70 8.89
CA ASN A 52 -3.86 6.04 9.12
C ASN A 52 -3.41 6.63 10.46
N ALA A 53 -3.44 5.82 11.53
CA ALA A 53 -3.02 6.27 12.85
C ALA A 53 -1.52 6.61 12.89
N LEU A 54 -0.66 5.74 12.38
CA LEU A 54 0.79 5.90 12.45
C LEU A 54 1.32 7.03 11.55
N ILE A 55 0.67 7.30 10.42
CA ILE A 55 1.00 8.44 9.54
C ILE A 55 1.00 9.76 10.34
N ASN A 56 0.07 9.93 11.28
CA ASN A 56 -0.02 11.15 12.10
C ASN A 56 1.24 11.39 12.96
N ILE A 57 1.97 10.34 13.35
CA ILE A 57 3.25 10.48 14.07
C ILE A 57 4.27 11.21 13.19
N SER A 58 4.32 10.88 11.89
CA SER A 58 5.21 11.57 10.93
C SER A 58 4.88 13.05 10.74
N PHE A 59 3.67 13.48 11.10
CA PHE A 59 3.22 14.87 11.10
C PHE A 59 3.40 15.56 12.47
N GLY A 60 4.03 14.89 13.43
CA GLY A 60 4.33 15.43 14.75
C GLY A 60 3.27 15.15 15.82
N ALA A 61 2.31 14.25 15.56
CA ALA A 61 1.38 13.82 16.61
C ALA A 61 2.14 13.14 17.77
N PRO A 62 1.75 13.37 19.03
CA PRO A 62 2.39 12.69 20.15
C PRO A 62 2.16 11.17 20.09
N ILE A 63 3.23 10.37 20.15
CA ILE A 63 3.16 8.90 19.99
C ILE A 63 2.18 8.27 21.00
N HIS A 64 2.19 8.75 22.24
CA HIS A 64 1.29 8.25 23.28
C HIS A 64 -0.20 8.49 22.99
N VAL A 65 -0.55 9.56 22.25
CA VAL A 65 -1.92 9.84 21.82
C VAL A 65 -2.33 8.82 20.76
N ILE A 66 -1.46 8.57 19.77
CA ILE A 66 -1.69 7.59 18.71
C ILE A 66 -1.81 6.18 19.27
N ARG A 67 -0.91 5.79 20.18
CA ARG A 67 -0.98 4.50 20.89
C ARG A 67 -2.32 4.34 21.62
N ASN A 68 -2.72 5.34 22.41
CA ASN A 68 -3.97 5.28 23.16
C ASN A 68 -5.19 5.20 22.22
N TRP A 69 -5.18 5.90 21.09
CA TRP A 69 -6.24 5.79 20.09
C TRP A 69 -6.32 4.36 19.51
N ILE A 70 -5.18 3.78 19.12
CA ILE A 70 -5.10 2.39 18.61
C ILE A 70 -5.66 1.39 19.63
N ASP A 71 -5.31 1.54 20.91
CA ASP A 71 -5.80 0.67 21.99
C ASP A 71 -7.31 0.81 22.21
N ILE A 72 -7.83 2.04 22.25
CA ILE A 72 -9.27 2.31 22.42
C ILE A 72 -10.09 1.75 21.25
N GLN A 73 -9.57 1.85 20.02
CA GLN A 73 -10.22 1.28 18.84
C GLN A 73 -10.01 -0.24 18.69
N GLY A 74 -9.24 -0.89 19.57
CA GLY A 74 -8.99 -2.34 19.51
C GLY A 74 -8.13 -2.77 18.32
N LEU A 75 -7.27 -1.89 17.82
CA LEU A 75 -6.46 -2.08 16.61
C LEU A 75 -5.09 -2.72 16.88
N THR A 76 -4.72 -2.89 18.16
CA THR A 76 -3.42 -3.43 18.59
C THR A 76 -3.09 -4.78 17.93
N LYS A 77 -4.09 -5.63 17.67
CA LYS A 77 -3.93 -6.93 17.00
C LYS A 77 -3.52 -6.85 15.53
N TYR A 78 -3.65 -5.67 14.92
CA TYR A 78 -3.25 -5.39 13.54
C TYR A 78 -1.92 -4.65 13.47
N LEU A 79 -1.17 -4.48 14.54
CA LEU A 79 0.17 -3.91 14.43
C LEU A 79 1.15 -4.97 13.93
N SER A 80 2.10 -4.54 13.11
CA SER A 80 3.30 -5.33 12.82
C SER A 80 4.31 -5.23 13.97
N GLY A 81 5.40 -6.00 13.90
CA GLY A 81 6.45 -5.98 14.92
C GLY A 81 7.12 -4.61 15.00
N TRP A 82 7.50 -4.04 13.86
CA TRP A 82 8.12 -2.72 13.79
C TRP A 82 7.16 -1.62 14.27
N GLU A 83 5.88 -1.69 13.91
CA GLU A 83 4.87 -0.71 14.34
C GLU A 83 4.66 -0.75 15.86
N HIS A 84 4.69 -1.94 16.46
CA HIS A 84 4.69 -2.08 17.91
C HIS A 84 5.89 -1.39 18.56
N GLU A 85 7.09 -1.56 18.01
CA GLU A 85 8.31 -0.91 18.52
C GLU A 85 8.21 0.62 18.44
N ILE A 86 7.67 1.17 17.35
CA ILE A 86 7.44 2.61 17.20
C ILE A 86 6.53 3.15 18.31
N LEU A 87 5.44 2.45 18.64
CA LEU A 87 4.49 2.91 19.67
C LEU A 87 5.02 2.81 21.11
N LEU A 88 6.16 2.14 21.32
CA LEU A 88 6.85 2.12 22.62
C LEU A 88 7.76 3.33 22.83
N LYS A 89 8.07 4.08 21.77
CA LYS A 89 8.96 5.26 21.81
C LYS A 89 8.26 6.52 22.29
N THR A 90 9.07 7.49 22.70
CA THR A 90 8.71 8.90 22.76
C THR A 90 9.04 9.60 21.44
N ASN A 91 8.45 10.78 21.20
CA ASN A 91 8.71 11.55 19.97
C ASN A 91 10.19 11.92 19.81
N ASP A 92 10.93 12.15 20.90
CA ASP A 92 12.37 12.49 20.87
C ASP A 92 13.27 11.29 20.51
N GLU A 93 12.76 10.06 20.66
CA GLU A 93 13.46 8.81 20.30
C GLU A 93 13.17 8.36 18.86
N LEU A 94 12.27 9.05 18.17
CA LEU A 94 11.91 8.76 16.78
C LEU A 94 13.01 9.28 15.85
N SER A 95 13.60 8.38 15.07
CA SER A 95 14.61 8.78 14.09
C SER A 95 13.98 9.40 12.83
N ASP A 96 14.78 10.19 12.09
CA ASP A 96 14.36 10.72 10.78
C ASP A 96 13.99 9.60 9.80
N TYR A 97 14.72 8.48 9.85
CA TYR A 97 14.41 7.30 9.05
C TYR A 97 13.01 6.77 9.36
N GLU A 98 12.68 6.56 10.64
CA GLU A 98 11.37 6.03 11.04
C GLU A 98 10.24 7.01 10.71
N SER A 99 10.45 8.30 10.97
CA SER A 99 9.49 9.34 10.61
C SER A 99 9.21 9.35 9.10
N ASN A 100 10.25 9.24 8.27
CA ASN A 100 10.11 9.16 6.82
C ASN A 100 9.43 7.86 6.38
N SER A 101 9.75 6.72 6.99
CA SER A 101 9.10 5.43 6.70
C SER A 101 7.60 5.48 7.03
N LEU A 102 7.22 6.08 8.15
CA LEU A 102 5.80 6.30 8.49
C LEU A 102 5.12 7.27 7.53
N ARG A 103 5.85 8.23 6.94
CA ARG A 103 5.29 9.13 5.93
C ARG A 103 4.98 8.41 4.63
N TRP A 104 5.82 7.45 4.23
CA TRP A 104 5.60 6.61 3.04
C TRP A 104 4.35 5.74 3.12
N TYR A 105 3.84 5.47 4.33
CA TYR A 105 2.55 4.78 4.50
C TYR A 105 1.39 5.52 3.81
N LEU A 106 1.49 6.82 3.53
CA LEU A 106 0.48 7.54 2.74
C LEU A 106 0.19 6.84 1.41
N GLU A 107 1.24 6.45 0.69
CA GLU A 107 1.11 5.83 -0.64
C GLU A 107 0.65 4.37 -0.54
N GLY A 108 1.14 3.62 0.45
CA GLY A 108 0.63 2.27 0.71
C GLY A 108 -0.85 2.27 1.12
N LEU A 109 -1.25 3.21 1.98
CA LEU A 109 -2.65 3.39 2.40
C LEU A 109 -3.51 3.81 1.21
N TRP A 110 -3.01 4.66 0.32
CA TRP A 110 -3.69 5.00 -0.93
C TRP A 110 -3.97 3.77 -1.79
N GLY A 111 -3.01 2.83 -1.88
CA GLY A 111 -3.20 1.52 -2.50
C GLY A 111 -4.36 0.72 -1.89
N LEU A 112 -4.44 0.65 -0.56
CA LEU A 112 -5.54 -0.05 0.14
C LEU A 112 -6.88 0.70 0.10
N MET A 113 -6.88 2.04 0.03
CA MET A 113 -8.09 2.83 -0.23
C MET A 113 -8.65 2.53 -1.61
N TRP A 114 -7.78 2.32 -2.61
CA TRP A 114 -8.21 1.82 -3.89
C TRP A 114 -8.77 0.41 -3.75
N THR A 115 -8.16 -0.53 -3.03
CA THR A 115 -8.72 -1.90 -2.96
C THR A 115 -10.13 -1.95 -2.34
N THR A 116 -10.46 -1.01 -1.47
CA THR A 116 -11.77 -0.88 -0.79
C THR A 116 -12.80 -0.01 -1.51
N LYS A 117 -12.51 0.46 -2.74
CA LYS A 117 -13.37 1.38 -3.52
C LYS A 117 -13.62 2.74 -2.85
N LEU A 118 -12.78 3.12 -1.90
CA LEU A 118 -12.83 4.46 -1.32
C LEU A 118 -12.32 5.52 -2.29
N ILE A 119 -11.48 5.10 -3.24
CA ILE A 119 -11.07 5.88 -4.41
C ILE A 119 -11.20 5.06 -5.70
N ASP A 120 -11.38 5.74 -6.83
CA ASP A 120 -11.68 5.09 -8.11
C ASP A 120 -10.42 4.68 -8.89
N THR A 121 -9.36 5.47 -8.80
CA THR A 121 -8.15 5.30 -9.61
C THR A 121 -6.90 5.22 -8.74
N LEU A 122 -5.90 4.48 -9.23
CA LEU A 122 -4.58 4.34 -8.61
C LEU A 122 -3.50 4.73 -9.64
N ASP A 123 -3.48 6.01 -9.99
CA ASP A 123 -2.61 6.57 -11.04
C ASP A 123 -1.16 6.67 -10.60
N GLU A 124 -0.24 6.03 -11.33
CA GLU A 124 1.19 5.95 -11.00
C GLU A 124 1.94 7.29 -11.08
N THR A 125 1.32 8.31 -11.67
CA THR A 125 1.93 9.64 -11.89
C THR A 125 1.52 10.67 -10.85
N LEU A 126 0.51 10.36 -10.03
CA LEU A 126 -0.08 11.27 -9.05
C LEU A 126 0.15 10.74 -7.64
N TRP A 127 0.68 11.59 -6.77
CA TRP A 127 0.69 11.36 -5.32
C TRP A 127 -0.72 11.13 -4.77
N CYS A 128 -0.82 10.58 -3.55
CA CYS A 128 -2.10 10.51 -2.85
C CYS A 128 -2.79 11.89 -2.83
N GLY A 129 -4.10 11.92 -3.07
CA GLY A 129 -4.81 13.18 -3.25
C GLY A 129 -4.95 13.98 -1.95
N ASP A 130 -4.96 15.31 -2.04
CA ASP A 130 -5.13 16.22 -0.89
C ASP A 130 -6.44 15.99 -0.10
N TYR A 131 -7.40 15.32 -0.70
CA TYR A 131 -8.68 14.96 -0.08
C TYR A 131 -8.63 13.66 0.75
N MET A 132 -7.50 12.95 0.77
CA MET A 132 -7.34 11.67 1.49
C MET A 132 -7.77 11.74 2.95
N ALA A 133 -7.35 12.80 3.67
CA ALA A 133 -7.67 12.99 5.08
C ALA A 133 -9.19 13.09 5.35
N GLN A 134 -9.97 13.60 4.40
CA GLN A 134 -11.42 13.76 4.55
C GLN A 134 -12.15 12.41 4.48
N LEU A 135 -11.55 11.42 3.80
CA LEU A 135 -12.12 10.08 3.62
C LEU A 135 -11.80 9.14 4.80
N LEU A 136 -10.85 9.50 5.64
CA LEU A 136 -10.35 8.68 6.75
C LEU A 136 -10.74 9.28 8.11
N PRO A 137 -10.65 8.51 9.21
CA PRO A 137 -10.85 9.03 10.56
C PRO A 137 -9.87 10.17 10.87
N ASP A 138 -10.40 11.29 11.36
CA ASP A 138 -9.62 12.41 11.86
C ASP A 138 -9.26 12.19 13.34
N LEU A 139 -8.00 11.82 13.59
CA LEU A 139 -7.51 11.54 14.93
C LEU A 139 -7.27 12.82 15.75
N GLN A 140 -7.05 13.97 15.09
CA GLN A 140 -6.89 15.25 15.79
C GLN A 140 -8.21 15.68 16.42
N GLU A 141 -9.33 15.44 15.73
CA GLU A 141 -10.69 15.68 16.23
C GLU A 141 -11.24 14.49 17.07
N ASN A 142 -10.38 13.52 17.39
CA ASN A 142 -10.70 12.32 18.17
C ASN A 142 -11.87 11.50 17.56
N GLU A 143 -11.97 11.46 16.24
CA GLU A 143 -12.91 10.58 15.54
C GLU A 143 -12.60 9.10 15.81
N SER A 144 -13.64 8.30 15.98
CA SER A 144 -13.53 6.83 16.03
C SER A 144 -13.24 6.22 14.66
N ASN A 145 -12.87 4.94 14.61
CA ASN A 145 -12.55 4.22 13.37
C ASN A 145 -13.74 3.97 12.41
N LYS A 146 -14.94 4.48 12.74
CA LYS A 146 -16.21 4.25 12.02
C LYS A 146 -16.16 4.42 10.50
N LYS A 147 -15.41 5.40 9.97
CA LYS A 147 -15.28 5.61 8.52
C LYS A 147 -14.70 4.38 7.82
N ILE A 148 -13.65 3.79 8.40
CA ILE A 148 -13.02 2.58 7.87
C ILE A 148 -13.89 1.35 8.19
N ASP A 149 -14.48 1.26 9.37
CA ASP A 149 -15.33 0.12 9.76
C ASP A 149 -16.56 -0.04 8.84
N ALA A 150 -17.07 1.06 8.28
CA ALA A 150 -18.19 1.09 7.35
C ALA A 150 -17.87 0.52 5.96
N LEU A 151 -16.58 0.31 5.63
CA LEU A 151 -16.18 -0.31 4.37
C LEU A 151 -16.67 -1.76 4.33
N SER A 152 -17.32 -2.12 3.23
CA SER A 152 -18.01 -3.42 3.10
C SER A 152 -17.70 -4.18 1.82
N VAL A 153 -16.93 -3.57 0.90
CA VAL A 153 -16.62 -4.15 -0.41
C VAL A 153 -15.13 -4.03 -0.70
N LEU A 154 -14.56 -5.10 -1.27
CA LEU A 154 -13.28 -5.06 -1.96
C LEU A 154 -13.50 -5.07 -3.48
N ARG A 155 -12.54 -4.53 -4.22
CA ARG A 155 -12.37 -4.82 -5.65
C ARG A 155 -12.20 -6.33 -5.86
N THR A 156 -12.53 -6.82 -7.05
CA THR A 156 -12.47 -8.26 -7.33
C THR A 156 -11.02 -8.77 -7.37
N ASP A 157 -10.85 -10.09 -7.22
CA ASP A 157 -9.56 -10.76 -7.35
C ASP A 157 -8.85 -10.34 -8.66
N ASP A 158 -9.59 -10.32 -9.78
CA ASP A 158 -9.09 -9.91 -11.10
C ASP A 158 -8.65 -8.44 -11.15
N GLU A 159 -9.43 -7.52 -10.55
CA GLU A 159 -9.09 -6.10 -10.49
C GLU A 159 -7.78 -5.89 -9.69
N ILE A 160 -7.70 -6.52 -8.51
CA ILE A 160 -6.56 -6.42 -7.61
C ILE A 160 -5.31 -7.03 -8.27
N TYR A 161 -5.42 -8.22 -8.83
CA TYR A 161 -4.32 -8.90 -9.52
C TYR A 161 -3.82 -8.08 -10.72
N ASN A 162 -4.73 -7.55 -11.54
CA ASN A 162 -4.36 -6.71 -12.69
C ASN A 162 -3.61 -5.45 -12.26
N MET A 163 -4.04 -4.80 -11.17
CA MET A 163 -3.36 -3.61 -10.65
C MET A 163 -2.01 -3.96 -10.02
N LEU A 164 -1.92 -5.05 -9.28
CA LEU A 164 -0.65 -5.48 -8.71
C LEU A 164 0.38 -5.83 -9.79
N ASP A 165 -0.01 -6.57 -10.84
CA ASP A 165 0.89 -6.87 -11.96
C ASP A 165 1.35 -5.60 -12.69
N PHE A 166 0.47 -4.60 -12.80
CA PHE A 166 0.85 -3.29 -13.37
C PHE A 166 1.93 -2.62 -12.50
N TYR A 167 1.71 -2.50 -11.19
CA TYR A 167 2.69 -1.91 -10.27
C TYR A 167 3.98 -2.73 -10.12
N TYR A 168 3.92 -4.06 -10.24
CA TYR A 168 5.08 -4.94 -10.31
C TYR A 168 6.00 -4.58 -11.48
N ARG A 169 5.41 -4.43 -12.68
CA ARG A 169 6.12 -4.05 -13.90
C ARG A 169 6.64 -2.62 -13.87
N LEU A 170 5.88 -1.69 -13.30
CA LEU A 170 6.34 -0.31 -13.09
C LEU A 170 7.51 -0.25 -12.11
N HIS A 171 7.51 -1.08 -11.07
CA HIS A 171 8.63 -1.15 -10.14
C HIS A 171 9.90 -1.62 -10.86
N TRP A 172 9.80 -2.68 -11.68
CA TRP A 172 10.92 -3.11 -12.53
C TRP A 172 11.40 -1.98 -13.44
N TYR A 173 10.50 -1.25 -14.09
CA TYR A 173 10.84 -0.11 -14.95
C TYR A 173 11.66 0.95 -14.19
N CYS A 174 11.22 1.34 -12.99
CA CYS A 174 11.92 2.32 -12.17
C CYS A 174 13.33 1.82 -11.77
N VAL A 175 13.44 0.56 -11.35
CA VAL A 175 14.72 -0.07 -11.00
C VAL A 175 15.66 -0.11 -12.22
N ASP A 176 15.16 -0.51 -13.39
CA ASP A 176 15.94 -0.59 -14.63
C ASP A 176 16.46 0.78 -15.08
N GLU A 177 15.65 1.84 -14.96
CA GLU A 177 16.12 3.22 -15.20
C GLU A 177 17.28 3.57 -14.27
N ARG A 178 17.10 3.38 -12.96
CA ARG A 178 18.09 3.73 -11.95
C ARG A 178 19.42 3.00 -12.13
N ILE A 179 19.40 1.67 -12.30
CA ILE A 179 20.65 0.88 -12.40
C ILE A 179 21.45 1.21 -13.66
N HIS A 180 20.81 1.79 -14.68
CA HIS A 180 21.48 2.25 -15.90
C HIS A 180 21.74 3.76 -15.92
N GLY A 181 21.61 4.45 -14.78
CA GLY A 181 21.91 5.89 -14.66
C GLY A 181 20.93 6.79 -15.41
N ARG A 182 19.68 6.33 -15.61
CA ARG A 182 18.58 7.10 -16.19
C ARG A 182 17.56 7.45 -15.12
N GLU A 183 16.75 8.45 -15.39
CA GLU A 183 15.64 8.86 -14.51
C GLU A 183 14.33 8.30 -15.06
N ALA A 184 13.57 7.61 -14.21
CA ALA A 184 12.25 7.14 -14.55
C ALA A 184 11.26 8.31 -14.70
N LEU A 185 10.28 8.16 -15.58
CA LEU A 185 9.23 9.18 -15.78
C LEU A 185 8.21 9.26 -14.63
N ILE A 186 8.30 8.34 -13.67
CA ILE A 186 7.41 8.20 -12.51
C ILE A 186 8.25 8.00 -11.25
N ASN A 187 7.67 8.26 -10.08
CA ASN A 187 8.38 8.17 -8.81
C ASN A 187 8.47 6.71 -8.32
N GLU A 188 9.70 6.20 -8.15
CA GLU A 188 9.93 4.83 -7.67
C GLU A 188 9.34 4.58 -6.29
N GLY A 189 9.45 5.52 -5.35
CA GLY A 189 8.96 5.35 -3.98
C GLY A 189 7.43 5.21 -3.92
N LEU A 190 6.71 6.02 -4.69
CA LEU A 190 5.25 5.90 -4.84
C LEU A 190 4.86 4.54 -5.40
N VAL A 191 5.53 4.10 -6.47
CA VAL A 191 5.28 2.79 -7.09
C VAL A 191 5.57 1.66 -6.10
N TYR A 192 6.69 1.76 -5.38
CA TYR A 192 7.12 0.79 -4.39
C TYR A 192 6.10 0.61 -3.27
N GLU A 193 5.64 1.68 -2.63
CA GLU A 193 4.73 1.59 -1.48
C GLU A 193 3.34 1.10 -1.86
N ARG A 194 2.81 1.54 -3.01
CA ARG A 194 1.53 1.04 -3.54
C ARG A 194 1.63 -0.43 -3.91
N ARG A 195 2.72 -0.83 -4.58
CA ARG A 195 2.99 -2.24 -4.87
C ARG A 195 3.05 -3.05 -3.57
N ARG A 196 3.86 -2.61 -2.60
CA ARG A 196 4.04 -3.30 -1.31
C ARG A 196 2.71 -3.56 -0.61
N ALA A 197 1.82 -2.57 -0.58
CA ALA A 197 0.48 -2.73 -0.01
C ALA A 197 -0.38 -3.76 -0.77
N LEU A 198 -0.27 -3.80 -2.09
CA LEU A 198 -0.98 -4.79 -2.92
C LEU A 198 -0.37 -6.19 -2.83
N GLU A 199 0.96 -6.33 -2.74
CA GLU A 199 1.68 -7.60 -2.50
C GLU A 199 1.27 -8.20 -1.14
N TRP A 200 1.15 -7.34 -0.12
CA TRP A 200 0.57 -7.76 1.15
C TRP A 200 -0.87 -8.21 0.95
N LEU A 201 -1.73 -7.44 0.29
CA LEU A 201 -3.13 -7.80 0.13
C LEU A 201 -3.36 -9.19 -0.51
N ILE A 202 -2.57 -9.53 -1.53
CA ILE A 202 -2.73 -10.76 -2.31
C ILE A 202 -2.22 -12.02 -1.61
N ASN A 203 -1.36 -11.89 -0.59
CA ASN A 203 -0.75 -13.02 0.10
C ASN A 203 -1.05 -12.97 1.59
N LYS A 204 -2.11 -13.65 2.05
CA LYS A 204 -2.52 -13.62 3.46
C LYS A 204 -1.50 -14.14 4.48
N GLU A 205 -0.49 -14.88 4.05
CA GLU A 205 0.58 -15.40 4.92
C GLU A 205 1.78 -14.45 5.01
N SER A 206 1.84 -13.41 4.18
CA SER A 206 2.94 -12.44 4.19
C SER A 206 2.97 -11.60 5.46
N ASP A 207 4.15 -11.37 6.02
CA ASP A 207 4.34 -10.42 7.10
C ASP A 207 4.45 -9.00 6.52
N TRP A 208 3.76 -8.02 7.13
CA TRP A 208 3.81 -6.63 6.70
C TRP A 208 5.24 -6.07 6.73
N ASP A 209 6.04 -6.44 7.73
CA ASP A 209 7.42 -5.95 7.87
C ASP A 209 8.40 -6.64 6.90
N ASN A 210 7.99 -7.74 6.27
CA ASN A 210 8.86 -8.56 5.43
C ASN A 210 8.16 -9.04 4.15
N ILE A 211 7.73 -8.07 3.34
CA ILE A 211 7.13 -8.31 2.02
C ILE A 211 8.24 -8.45 0.98
N GLU A 212 8.19 -9.50 0.17
CA GLU A 212 9.14 -9.70 -0.93
C GLU A 212 8.86 -8.71 -2.07
N MET A 213 9.83 -7.84 -2.35
CA MET A 213 9.69 -6.75 -3.33
C MET A 213 10.61 -6.89 -4.55
N GLY A 214 11.13 -8.10 -4.78
CA GLY A 214 12.00 -8.40 -5.92
C GLY A 214 11.34 -8.08 -7.27
N THR A 215 12.17 -7.72 -8.26
CA THR A 215 11.80 -7.47 -9.67
C THR A 215 12.87 -7.97 -10.61
#